data_AF-A0A377M8U8-F1
#
_entry.id   AF-A0A377M8U8-F1
#
_cell.length_a   1.000
_cell.length_b   1.000
_cell.length_c   1.000
_cell.angle_alpha   90.00
_cell.angle_beta   90.00
_cell.angle_gamma   90.00
#
_symmetry.space_group_name_H-M   'P 1'
#
loop_
_entity.id
_entity.type
_entity.pdbx_description
1 polymer ?
#
loop_
_entity_poly.entity_id
_entity_poly.type
_entity_poly.pdbx_seq_one_letter_code
_entity_poly.pdbx_strand_id
1 'polypeptide(L)' 'MANNAQLERDYAVARGNDSKPVLLTVDGHFTLEPNPDSGELVKTLVADKDAKFAAGKDCNSK' A
#
# COMPACT_ATOMS: atom_id res chain seq x y z
N MET A 1 -2.65 -12.83 -0.91
CA MET A 1 -1.17 -12.66 -0.86
C MET A 1 -0.56 -12.19 -2.17
N ALA A 2 -0.99 -12.65 -3.36
CA ALA A 2 -0.31 -12.32 -4.62
C ALA A 2 -0.28 -10.81 -4.98
N ASN A 3 -1.32 -10.03 -4.65
CA ASN A 3 -1.35 -8.61 -5.05
C ASN A 3 -0.47 -7.71 -4.15
N ASN A 4 -0.38 -8.02 -2.86
CA ASN A 4 0.44 -7.22 -1.93
C ASN A 4 1.93 -7.36 -2.21
N ALA A 5 2.41 -8.55 -2.63
CA ALA A 5 3.83 -8.74 -2.90
C ALA A 5 4.34 -7.86 -4.05
N GLN A 6 3.54 -7.61 -5.09
CA GLN A 6 3.90 -6.69 -6.17
C GLN A 6 3.84 -5.23 -5.68
N LEU A 7 2.80 -4.87 -4.94
CA LEU A 7 2.65 -3.55 -4.34
C LEU A 7 3.83 -3.18 -3.42
N GLU A 8 4.30 -4.12 -2.60
CA GLU A 8 5.46 -3.96 -1.72
C GLU A 8 6.77 -3.77 -2.51
N ARG A 9 6.94 -4.48 -3.64
CA ARG A 9 8.09 -4.28 -4.52
C ARG A 9 8.08 -2.90 -5.17
N ASP A 10 6.93 -2.48 -5.68
CA ASP A 10 6.79 -1.17 -6.33
C ASP A 10 6.96 -0.03 -5.32
N TYR A 11 6.50 -0.23 -4.08
CA TYR A 11 6.80 0.67 -2.97
C TYR A 11 8.30 0.76 -2.70
N ALA A 12 9.00 -0.37 -2.60
CA ALA A 12 10.44 -0.38 -2.35
C ALA A 12 11.23 0.36 -3.44
N VAL A 13 10.84 0.20 -4.71
CA VAL A 13 11.43 0.93 -5.84
C VAL A 13 11.16 2.43 -5.72
N ALA A 14 9.91 2.84 -5.46
CA ALA A 14 9.52 4.24 -5.39
C ALA A 14 10.12 4.96 -4.18
N ARG A 15 10.27 4.25 -3.06
CA ARG A 15 10.89 4.76 -1.83
C ARG A 15 12.40 4.96 -1.99
N GLY A 16 13.07 4.09 -2.73
CA GLY A 16 14.53 4.07 -2.82
C GLY A 16 15.17 3.91 -1.44
N ASN A 17 16.21 4.70 -1.15
CA ASN A 17 16.91 4.67 0.14
C ASN A 17 16.30 5.62 1.19
N ASP A 18 15.28 6.41 0.85
CA ASP A 18 14.66 7.34 1.80
C ASP A 18 13.70 6.57 2.73
N SER A 19 13.73 6.84 4.03
CA SER A 19 12.83 6.15 4.95
C SER A 19 11.41 6.73 4.98
N LYS A 20 11.10 7.73 4.16
CA LYS A 20 9.80 8.40 4.14
C LYS A 20 8.69 7.57 3.46
N PRO A 21 7.42 7.74 3.89
CA PRO A 21 6.25 7.24 3.16
C PRO A 21 6.17 7.82 1.74
N VAL A 22 5.60 7.06 0.81
CA VAL A 22 5.37 7.48 -0.58
C VAL A 22 3.87 7.53 -0.85
N LEU A 23 3.40 8.60 -1.49
CA LEU A 23 2.00 8.74 -1.86
C LEU A 23 1.57 7.62 -2.81
N LEU A 24 0.48 6.93 -2.50
CA LEU A 24 -0.12 5.86 -3.30
C LEU A 24 -1.53 6.24 -3.73
N THR A 25 -1.83 6.08 -5.02
CA THR A 25 -3.20 6.04 -5.55
C THR A 25 -3.51 4.62 -5.98
N VAL A 26 -4.66 4.07 -5.58
CA VAL A 26 -5.03 2.68 -5.86
C VAL A 26 -6.54 2.51 -5.86
N ASP A 27 -7.04 1.63 -6.73
CA ASP A 27 -8.41 1.12 -6.63
C ASP A 27 -8.39 -0.09 -5.69
N GLY A 28 -9.28 -0.10 -4.70
CA GLY A 28 -9.33 -1.20 -3.74
C GLY A 28 -10.67 -1.34 -3.04
N HIS A 29 -10.79 -2.41 -2.26
CA HIS A 29 -11.96 -2.69 -1.44
C HIS A 29 -11.55 -3.06 -0.01
N PHE A 30 -12.52 -3.00 0.90
CA PHE A 30 -12.31 -3.45 2.27
C PHE A 30 -12.76 -4.89 2.45
N THR A 31 -11.99 -5.64 3.23
CA THR A 31 -12.35 -6.96 3.73
C THR A 31 -11.96 -7.10 5.21
N LEU A 32 -12.28 -8.23 5.83
CA LEU A 32 -11.78 -8.60 7.16
C LEU A 32 -10.67 -9.64 6.99
N GLU A 33 -9.45 -9.31 7.42
CA GLU A 33 -8.32 -10.25 7.44
C GLU A 33 -7.78 -10.40 8.86
N PRO A 34 -7.27 -11.58 9.24
CA PRO A 34 -6.61 -11.74 10.53
C PRO A 34 -5.34 -10.90 10.58
N ASN A 35 -5.18 -10.12 11.65
CA ASN A 35 -3.95 -9.42 11.95
C ASN A 35 -2.79 -10.43 12.10
N PRO A 36 -1.62 -10.20 11.49
CA PRO A 36 -0.53 -11.17 11.50
C PRO A 36 0.10 -11.39 12.90
N ASP A 37 0.00 -10.42 13.80
CA ASP A 37 0.58 -10.48 15.15
C ASP A 37 -0.41 -11.08 16.16
N SER A 38 -1.69 -10.69 16.10
CA SER A 38 -2.70 -11.08 17.11
C SER A 38 -3.70 -12.14 16.63
N GLY A 39 -3.85 -12.33 15.32
CA GLY A 39 -4.88 -13.19 14.72
C GLY A 39 -6.30 -12.61 14.74
N GLU A 40 -6.52 -11.45 15.35
CA GLU A 40 -7.83 -10.79 15.39
C GLU A 40 -8.26 -10.32 13.99
N LEU A 41 -9.54 -10.47 13.67
CA LEU A 41 -10.07 -9.98 12.39
C LEU A 41 -10.15 -8.46 12.40
N VAL A 42 -9.44 -7.82 11.48
CA VAL A 42 -9.39 -6.37 11.32
C VAL A 42 -9.83 -5.96 9.91
N LYS A 43 -10.41 -4.77 9.80
CA LYS A 43 -10.80 -4.20 8.50
C LYS A 43 -9.54 -3.80 7.73
N THR A 44 -9.30 -4.47 6.62
CA THR A 44 -8.10 -4.31 5.80
C THR A 44 -8.47 -3.79 4.42
N LEU A 45 -7.70 -2.82 3.91
CA LEU A 45 -7.78 -2.36 2.53
C LEU A 45 -6.97 -3.32 1.66
N VAL A 46 -7.64 -3.93 0.69
CA VAL A 46 -7.01 -4.76 -0.34
C VAL A 46 -6.91 -3.92 -1.61
N ALA A 47 -5.69 -3.78 -2.13
CA ALA A 47 -5.49 -3.22 -3.45
C ALA A 47 -6.06 -4.18 -4.49
N ASP A 48 -6.85 -3.68 -5.43
CA ASP A 48 -7.38 -4.45 -6.56
C ASP A 48 -6.53 -4.24 -7.80
N LYS A 49 -6.38 -2.97 -8.22
CA LYS A 49 -5.68 -2.58 -9.45
C LYS A 49 -5.25 -1.12 -9.41
N ASP A 50 -4.53 -0.71 -10.46
CA ASP A 50 -4.15 0.68 -10.72
C ASP A 50 -3.28 1.33 -9.61
N ALA A 51 -2.55 0.53 -8.85
CA ALA A 51 -1.60 1.02 -7.84
C ALA A 51 -0.48 1.85 -8.48
N LYS A 52 -0.36 3.11 -8.04
CA LYS A 52 0.65 4.07 -8.52
C LYS A 52 1.28 4.82 -7.37
N PHE A 53 2.59 4.66 -7.22
CA PHE A 53 3.39 5.42 -6.26
C PHE A 53 3.92 6.71 -6.88
N ALA A 54 3.78 7.82 -6.16
CA ALA A 54 4.28 9.14 -6.55
C ALA A 54 5.33 9.63 -5.53
N ALA A 55 6.60 9.29 -5.78
CA ALA A 55 7.72 9.73 -4.96
C ALA A 55 7.86 11.27 -4.96
N GLY A 56 8.19 11.84 -3.79
CA GLY A 56 8.35 13.29 -3.62
C GLY A 56 7.06 14.10 -3.63
N LYS A 57 5.88 13.45 -3.77
CA LYS A 57 4.57 14.07 -3.59
C LYS A 57 3.96 13.71 -2.25
N ASP A 58 3.05 14.57 -1.79
CA ASP A 58 2.23 14.37 -0.61
C ASP A 58 0.76 14.63 -0.91
N CYS A 59 -0.12 14.45 0.08
CA CYS A 59 -1.56 14.68 -0.09
C CYS A 59 -1.95 16.12 -0.41
N ASN A 60 -1.06 17.09 -0.15
CA ASN A 60 -1.30 18.52 -0.44
C ASN A 60 -0.81 18.90 -1.84
N SER A 61 -0.06 18.02 -2.50
CA SER A 61 0.45 18.19 -3.85
C SER A 61 -0.72 18.06 -4.84
N LYS A 62 -1.36 19.19 -5.18
CA LYS A 62 -2.39 19.28 -6.23
C LYS A 62 -1.80 19.05 -7.62
#